data_AF-A0A9W8NRB4-F1
#
_entry.id   AF-A0A9W8NRB4-F1
#
_cell.length_a   1.000
_cell.length_b   1.000
_cell.length_c   1.000
_cell.angle_alpha   90.00
_cell.angle_beta   90.00
_cell.angle_gamma   90.00
#
_symmetry.space_group_name_H-M   'P 1'
#
loop_
_entity.id
_entity.type
_entity.pdbx_description
1 polymer ?
#
loop_
_entity_poly.entity_id
_entity_poly.type
_entity_poly.pdbx_seq_one_letter_code
_entity_poly.pdbx_strand_id
1 'polypeptide(L)'
;MANSNFPKNLDIQPSTFSFTKDPPNDLHSLYGHESQKQAIEQYGIAGRVWEAAYILKIYLDPPRNLDFDPPFLHEARRCGSIRIIELGSGSGMIGINIASSLKPHLGDLLLLTDLPEVCPLIKSNVEEASKDHSLSDLIHVRPLAWGNTEHVDRIKSDLIHGQKPYILAPFTHILCSDLIYFPELLAPLLRTIIELSLHPIAGPKIQVLVSYKIRSLSKESPFWGAFGLWFIYEPVLVREKLPDGSLSSWQRYGSAFEGPMFVFAARRRPESLEWVIPSDDRDLLSGFGAHGTMCPKSDDTFETLLLMSLDDTE
;
A
#
# COMPACT_ATOMS: atom_id res chain seq x y z
N MET A 1 -19.77 13.11 -12.50
CA MET A 1 -18.32 12.80 -12.57
C MET A 1 -18.19 11.47 -13.31
N ALA A 2 -17.17 11.30 -14.15
CA ALA A 2 -16.91 9.99 -14.75
C ALA A 2 -16.54 9.00 -13.62
N ASN A 3 -17.02 7.77 -13.69
CA ASN A 3 -16.65 6.74 -12.72
C ASN A 3 -15.16 6.42 -12.92
N SER A 4 -14.31 6.79 -11.95
CA SER A 4 -12.85 6.60 -12.01
C SER A 4 -12.43 5.14 -12.13
N ASN A 5 -13.30 4.21 -11.73
CA ASN A 5 -13.04 2.79 -11.84
C ASN A 5 -13.17 2.27 -13.27
N PHE A 6 -13.83 3.00 -14.17
CA PHE A 6 -14.02 2.64 -15.57
C PHE A 6 -13.39 3.71 -16.49
N PRO A 7 -12.05 3.81 -16.50
CA PRO A 7 -11.35 4.75 -17.37
C PRO A 7 -11.65 4.44 -18.84
N LYS A 8 -11.88 5.49 -19.63
CA LYS A 8 -12.14 5.35 -21.07
C LYS A 8 -10.88 4.80 -21.76
N ASN A 9 -11.08 3.89 -22.71
CA ASN A 9 -10.01 3.31 -23.54
C ASN A 9 -8.99 2.45 -22.77
N LEU A 10 -9.33 1.95 -21.59
CA LEU A 10 -8.54 0.94 -20.90
C LEU A 10 -9.24 -0.42 -21.04
N ASP A 11 -8.62 -1.34 -21.76
CA ASP A 11 -9.05 -2.73 -21.84
C ASP A 11 -8.34 -3.53 -20.74
N ILE A 12 -9.06 -3.80 -19.66
CA ILE A 12 -8.52 -4.42 -18.44
C ILE A 12 -8.80 -5.91 -18.49
N GLN A 13 -7.75 -6.71 -18.36
CA GLN A 13 -7.85 -8.17 -18.32
C GLN A 13 -7.40 -8.69 -16.95
N PRO A 14 -7.92 -9.85 -16.50
CA PRO A 14 -7.43 -10.51 -15.29
C PRO A 14 -5.91 -10.65 -15.29
N SER A 15 -5.30 -10.60 -14.11
CA SER A 15 -3.87 -10.84 -14.02
C SER A 15 -3.52 -12.29 -14.40
N THR A 16 -2.51 -12.43 -15.25
CA THR A 16 -1.89 -13.73 -15.59
C THR A 16 -0.64 -14.00 -14.74
N PHE A 17 -0.32 -13.12 -13.80
CA PHE A 17 0.91 -13.18 -13.03
C PHE A 17 0.90 -14.40 -12.08
N SER A 18 1.80 -15.35 -12.30
CA SER A 18 2.00 -16.51 -11.43
C SER A 18 3.40 -16.48 -10.83
N PHE A 19 3.48 -16.38 -9.51
CA PHE A 19 4.75 -16.40 -8.75
C PHE A 19 5.18 -17.80 -8.32
N THR A 20 4.29 -18.79 -8.37
CA THR A 20 4.51 -20.11 -7.76
C THR A 20 4.25 -21.23 -8.75
N LYS A 21 5.16 -22.23 -8.78
CA LYS A 21 4.94 -23.54 -9.41
C LYS A 21 4.06 -24.47 -8.56
N ASP A 22 3.60 -24.02 -7.40
CA ASP A 22 2.87 -24.85 -6.44
C ASP A 22 1.38 -25.01 -6.83
N PRO A 23 0.78 -26.19 -6.56
CA PRO A 23 -0.64 -26.46 -6.82
C PRO A 23 -1.56 -25.60 -5.92
N PRO A 24 -2.85 -25.46 -6.30
CA PRO A 24 -3.71 -24.38 -5.82
C PRO A 24 -4.15 -24.59 -4.37
N ASN A 25 -3.75 -23.68 -3.48
CA ASN A 25 -4.49 -23.42 -2.24
C ASN A 25 -5.68 -22.49 -2.55
N ASP A 26 -6.75 -22.60 -1.77
CA ASP A 26 -8.09 -22.01 -1.97
C ASP A 26 -8.13 -20.50 -2.30
N LEU A 27 -7.10 -19.73 -1.93
CA LEU A 27 -6.94 -18.31 -2.31
C LEU A 27 -6.76 -18.09 -3.83
N HIS A 28 -6.30 -19.08 -4.59
CA HIS A 28 -6.26 -19.02 -6.06
C HIS A 28 -7.66 -19.04 -6.67
N SER A 29 -8.69 -19.53 -5.96
CA SER A 29 -10.07 -19.44 -6.44
C SER A 29 -10.60 -18.00 -6.30
N LEU A 30 -10.36 -17.35 -5.16
CA LEU A 30 -10.88 -16.01 -4.87
C LEU A 30 -10.25 -14.94 -5.78
N TYR A 31 -8.95 -15.04 -6.04
CA TYR A 31 -8.22 -14.12 -6.92
C TYR A 31 -7.84 -14.74 -8.26
N GLY A 32 -8.51 -15.83 -8.63
CA GLY A 32 -8.30 -16.52 -9.91
C GLY A 32 -8.79 -15.70 -11.10
N HIS A 33 -8.47 -16.20 -12.30
CA HIS A 33 -8.81 -15.54 -13.56
C HIS A 33 -10.31 -15.19 -13.67
N GLU A 34 -11.20 -16.16 -13.43
CA GLU A 34 -12.65 -15.94 -13.57
C GLU A 34 -13.21 -14.99 -12.49
N SER A 35 -12.74 -15.09 -11.25
CA SER A 35 -13.15 -14.20 -10.16
C SER A 35 -12.72 -12.76 -10.43
N GLN A 36 -11.48 -12.55 -10.90
CA GLN A 36 -11.02 -11.24 -11.35
C GLN A 36 -11.81 -10.74 -12.54
N LYS A 37 -12.15 -11.60 -13.51
CA LYS A 37 -12.95 -11.21 -14.68
C LYS A 37 -14.32 -10.66 -14.27
N GLN A 38 -15.04 -11.39 -13.41
CA GLN A 38 -16.34 -10.94 -12.88
C GLN A 38 -16.19 -9.65 -12.08
N ALA A 39 -15.16 -9.54 -11.24
CA ALA A 39 -14.89 -8.33 -10.48
C ALA A 39 -14.55 -7.14 -11.38
N ILE A 40 -13.80 -7.32 -12.48
CA ILE A 40 -13.48 -6.28 -13.46
C ILE A 40 -14.75 -5.80 -14.18
N GLU A 41 -15.63 -6.72 -14.57
CA GLU A 41 -16.91 -6.37 -15.22
C GLU A 41 -17.77 -5.46 -14.32
N GLN A 42 -17.77 -5.71 -13.00
CA GLN A 42 -18.61 -4.97 -12.05
C GLN A 42 -17.94 -3.74 -11.42
N TYR A 43 -16.62 -3.80 -11.19
CA TYR A 43 -15.87 -2.80 -10.40
C TYR A 43 -14.69 -2.19 -11.18
N GLY A 44 -14.50 -2.53 -12.45
CA GLY A 44 -13.46 -1.95 -13.30
C GLY A 44 -12.04 -2.23 -12.80
N ILE A 45 -11.18 -1.21 -12.75
CA ILE A 45 -9.78 -1.34 -12.30
C ILE A 45 -9.65 -1.88 -10.87
N ALA A 46 -10.65 -1.66 -10.01
CA ALA A 46 -10.64 -2.11 -8.63
C ALA A 46 -10.87 -3.62 -8.51
N GLY A 47 -11.48 -4.24 -9.53
CA GLY A 47 -11.69 -5.69 -9.59
C GLY A 47 -10.45 -6.49 -10.00
N ARG A 48 -9.45 -5.83 -10.59
CA ARG A 48 -8.20 -6.47 -11.02
C ARG A 48 -7.18 -6.50 -9.89
N VAL A 49 -6.47 -7.63 -9.76
CA VAL A 49 -5.23 -7.68 -8.96
C VAL A 49 -4.07 -7.19 -9.82
N TRP A 50 -3.34 -6.18 -9.35
CA TRP A 50 -2.21 -5.61 -10.08
C TRP A 50 -0.87 -6.25 -9.73
N GLU A 51 0.09 -6.20 -10.65
CA GLU A 51 1.37 -6.92 -10.56
C GLU A 51 2.15 -6.57 -9.28
N ALA A 52 2.17 -5.28 -8.91
CA ALA A 52 2.88 -4.83 -7.73
C ALA A 52 2.27 -5.37 -6.42
N ALA A 53 0.99 -5.78 -6.43
CA ALA A 53 0.35 -6.40 -5.29
C ALA A 53 0.97 -7.78 -4.97
N TYR A 54 1.36 -8.54 -5.99
CA TYR A 54 1.97 -9.85 -5.75
C TYR A 54 3.34 -9.76 -5.08
N ILE A 55 4.17 -8.78 -5.44
CA ILE A 55 5.45 -8.57 -4.76
C ILE A 55 5.25 -8.05 -3.33
N LEU A 56 4.28 -7.16 -3.11
CA LEU A 56 3.96 -6.69 -1.75
C LEU A 56 3.50 -7.86 -0.86
N LYS A 57 2.65 -8.73 -1.39
CA LYS A 57 2.18 -9.94 -0.71
C LYS A 57 3.35 -10.82 -0.24
N ILE A 58 4.34 -11.05 -1.09
CA ILE A 58 5.53 -11.86 -0.75
C ILE A 58 6.39 -11.14 0.29
N TYR A 59 6.56 -9.82 0.19
CA TYR A 59 7.31 -9.05 1.19
C TYR A 59 6.67 -9.10 2.58
N LEU A 60 5.33 -9.04 2.63
CA LEU A 60 4.55 -9.04 3.87
C LEU A 60 4.49 -10.42 4.56
N ASP A 61 4.50 -11.49 3.78
CA ASP A 61 4.53 -12.88 4.26
C ASP A 61 5.61 -13.69 3.50
N PRO A 62 6.90 -13.50 3.87
CA PRO A 62 8.01 -14.02 3.10
C PRO A 62 8.18 -15.55 3.25
N PRO A 63 8.44 -16.27 2.15
CA PRO A 63 8.94 -17.64 2.21
C PRO A 63 10.19 -17.76 3.09
N ARG A 64 10.38 -18.90 3.75
CA ARG A 64 11.49 -19.10 4.72
C ARG A 64 12.88 -18.92 4.12
N ASN A 65 13.02 -19.13 2.81
CA ASN A 65 14.26 -18.98 2.07
C ASN A 65 14.55 -17.53 1.65
N LEU A 66 13.64 -16.57 1.88
CA LEU A 66 13.88 -15.17 1.56
C LEU A 66 14.06 -14.35 2.83
N ASP A 67 15.12 -13.53 2.84
CA ASP A 67 15.28 -12.45 3.81
C ASP A 67 15.03 -11.11 3.09
N PHE A 68 14.37 -10.19 3.79
CA PHE A 68 14.11 -8.84 3.30
C PHE A 68 14.70 -7.78 4.23
N ASP A 69 15.13 -6.66 3.65
CA ASP A 69 15.65 -5.51 4.38
C ASP A 69 15.02 -4.21 3.83
N PRO A 70 14.33 -3.40 4.65
CA PRO A 70 13.98 -3.68 6.05
C PRO A 70 12.96 -4.84 6.17
N PRO A 71 12.97 -5.63 7.25
CA PRO A 71 11.99 -6.70 7.45
C PRO A 71 10.64 -6.16 7.97
N PHE A 72 9.52 -6.68 7.46
CA PHE A 72 8.19 -6.24 7.87
C PHE A 72 7.75 -6.80 9.24
N LEU A 73 7.34 -8.09 9.30
CA LEU A 73 6.68 -8.65 10.51
C LEU A 73 7.57 -8.65 11.75
N HIS A 74 8.86 -8.98 11.61
CA HIS A 74 9.75 -9.15 12.75
C HIS A 74 9.94 -7.83 13.52
N GLU A 75 10.12 -6.71 12.82
CA GLU A 75 10.22 -5.40 13.45
C GLU A 75 8.89 -4.88 13.97
N ALA A 76 7.83 -5.05 13.18
CA ALA A 76 6.49 -4.63 13.55
C ALA A 76 6.02 -5.29 14.86
N ARG A 77 6.26 -6.60 15.03
CA ARG A 77 5.93 -7.36 16.24
C ARG A 77 6.73 -6.95 17.47
N ARG A 78 8.00 -6.56 17.29
CA ARG A 78 8.83 -6.05 18.40
C ARG A 78 8.31 -4.72 18.95
N CYS A 79 7.58 -3.96 18.13
CA CYS A 79 7.06 -2.64 18.48
C CYS A 79 5.64 -2.66 19.08
N GLY A 80 4.95 -3.81 19.09
CA GLY A 80 3.64 -3.99 19.71
C GLY A 80 2.59 -4.57 18.77
N SER A 81 1.34 -4.11 18.92
CA SER A 81 0.21 -4.48 18.06
C SER A 81 0.43 -3.97 16.64
N ILE A 82 0.14 -4.80 15.64
CA ILE A 82 0.17 -4.43 14.23
C ILE A 82 -1.21 -3.93 13.81
N ARG A 83 -1.30 -2.62 13.59
CA ARG A 83 -2.52 -1.93 13.17
C ARG A 83 -2.27 -1.31 11.80
N ILE A 84 -3.00 -1.80 10.81
CA ILE A 84 -2.76 -1.51 9.39
C ILE A 84 -3.98 -0.81 8.81
N ILE A 85 -3.74 0.25 8.04
CA ILE A 85 -4.74 0.80 7.10
C ILE A 85 -4.24 0.58 5.67
N GLU A 86 -5.04 -0.04 4.83
CA GLU A 86 -4.76 -0.23 3.41
C GLU A 86 -5.57 0.76 2.59
N LEU A 87 -4.89 1.57 1.78
CA LEU A 87 -5.49 2.51 0.83
C LEU A 87 -5.74 1.83 -0.50
N GLY A 88 -6.89 2.08 -1.13
CA GLY A 88 -7.21 1.56 -2.46
C GLY A 88 -7.12 0.04 -2.51
N SER A 89 -7.76 -0.64 -1.56
CA SER A 89 -7.62 -2.09 -1.39
C SER A 89 -8.10 -2.89 -2.61
N GLY A 90 -8.94 -2.32 -3.49
CA GLY A 90 -9.50 -2.99 -4.65
C GLY A 90 -10.27 -4.25 -4.25
N SER A 91 -9.74 -5.41 -4.59
CA SER A 91 -10.29 -6.72 -4.20
C SER A 91 -9.93 -7.17 -2.77
N GLY A 92 -9.08 -6.42 -2.06
CA GLY A 92 -8.65 -6.71 -0.69
C GLY A 92 -7.57 -7.79 -0.56
N MET A 93 -6.92 -8.18 -1.66
CA MET A 93 -5.96 -9.30 -1.68
C MET A 93 -4.83 -9.16 -0.66
N ILE A 94 -4.21 -7.98 -0.55
CA ILE A 94 -3.06 -7.77 0.35
C ILE A 94 -3.49 -7.92 1.80
N GLY A 95 -4.51 -7.16 2.20
CA GLY A 95 -5.07 -7.22 3.53
C GLY A 95 -5.55 -8.60 3.96
N ILE A 96 -6.32 -9.27 3.10
CA ILE A 96 -6.81 -10.63 3.39
C ILE A 96 -5.64 -11.62 3.52
N ASN A 97 -4.61 -11.49 2.67
CA ASN A 97 -3.44 -12.35 2.76
C ASN A 97 -2.68 -12.21 4.08
N ILE A 98 -2.44 -10.97 4.54
CA ILE A 98 -1.68 -10.75 5.77
C ILE A 98 -2.49 -11.08 7.04
N ALA A 99 -3.81 -11.15 6.94
CA ALA A 99 -4.70 -11.35 8.08
C ALA A 99 -4.40 -12.63 8.88
N SER A 100 -3.96 -13.71 8.22
CA SER A 100 -3.56 -14.97 8.88
C SER A 100 -2.33 -14.83 9.79
N SER A 101 -1.47 -13.86 9.51
CA SER A 101 -0.27 -13.52 10.31
C SER A 101 -0.57 -12.52 11.44
N LEU A 102 -1.79 -12.01 11.51
CA LEU A 102 -2.26 -11.09 12.55
C LEU A 102 -2.91 -11.83 13.73
N LYS A 103 -2.81 -11.21 14.91
CA LYS A 103 -3.20 -11.75 16.20
C LYS A 103 -4.15 -10.77 16.89
N PRO A 104 -5.48 -10.91 16.71
CA PRO A 104 -6.47 -10.00 17.29
C PRO A 104 -6.32 -9.83 18.81
N HIS A 105 -5.98 -10.90 19.51
CA HIS A 105 -5.75 -10.89 20.96
C HIS A 105 -4.54 -10.04 21.40
N LEU A 106 -3.65 -9.66 20.49
CA LEU A 106 -2.55 -8.72 20.73
C LEU A 106 -2.92 -7.27 20.35
N GLY A 107 -4.17 -6.99 19.97
CA GLY A 107 -4.64 -5.68 19.56
C GLY A 107 -4.40 -5.35 18.08
N ASP A 108 -4.05 -6.37 17.29
CA ASP A 108 -3.90 -6.21 15.84
C ASP A 108 -5.22 -5.86 15.17
N LEU A 109 -5.11 -5.10 14.09
CA LEU A 109 -6.25 -4.59 13.36
C LEU A 109 -5.89 -4.38 11.89
N LEU A 110 -6.83 -4.65 11.00
CA LEU A 110 -6.73 -4.32 9.60
C LEU A 110 -7.93 -3.49 9.16
N LEU A 111 -7.68 -2.30 8.62
CA LEU A 111 -8.68 -1.43 8.03
C LEU A 111 -8.45 -1.36 6.51
N LEU A 112 -9.33 -2.02 5.76
CA LEU A 112 -9.35 -1.96 4.30
C LEU A 112 -10.20 -0.79 3.83
N THR A 113 -9.65 0.01 2.94
CA THR A 113 -10.31 1.23 2.46
C THR A 113 -10.26 1.38 0.95
N ASP A 114 -11.37 1.85 0.41
CA ASP A 114 -11.51 2.17 -1.00
C ASP A 114 -12.71 3.11 -1.19
N LEU A 115 -13.07 3.41 -2.44
CA LEU A 115 -14.29 4.12 -2.76
C LEU A 115 -15.53 3.40 -2.20
N PRO A 116 -16.60 4.15 -1.84
CA PRO A 116 -17.84 3.56 -1.33
C PRO A 116 -18.40 2.42 -2.20
N GLU A 117 -18.32 2.56 -3.52
CA GLU A 117 -18.76 1.59 -4.51
C GLU A 117 -17.88 0.34 -4.63
N VAL A 118 -16.64 0.38 -4.15
CA VAL A 118 -15.71 -0.78 -4.13
C VAL A 118 -15.79 -1.54 -2.81
N CYS A 119 -16.21 -0.89 -1.73
CA CYS A 119 -16.38 -1.52 -0.42
C CYS A 119 -17.23 -2.83 -0.43
N PRO A 120 -18.30 -2.98 -1.23
CA PRO A 120 -19.02 -4.24 -1.37
C PRO A 120 -18.16 -5.40 -1.88
N LEU A 121 -17.27 -5.16 -2.86
CA LEU A 121 -16.32 -6.17 -3.36
C LEU A 121 -15.41 -6.65 -2.23
N ILE A 122 -14.80 -5.71 -1.50
CA ILE A 122 -13.90 -6.02 -0.39
C ILE A 122 -14.63 -6.85 0.67
N LYS A 123 -15.84 -6.45 1.06
CA LYS A 123 -16.63 -7.19 2.07
C LYS A 123 -16.95 -8.61 1.61
N SER A 124 -17.38 -8.79 0.36
CA SER A 124 -17.65 -10.12 -0.19
C SER A 124 -16.41 -11.00 -0.16
N ASN A 125 -15.25 -10.46 -0.50
CA ASN A 125 -13.98 -11.21 -0.48
C ASN A 125 -13.52 -11.53 0.95
N VAL A 126 -13.72 -10.61 1.90
CA VAL A 126 -13.46 -10.87 3.33
C VAL A 126 -14.39 -11.95 3.85
N GLU A 127 -15.69 -11.91 3.53
CA GLU A 127 -16.67 -12.92 3.93
C GLU A 127 -16.31 -14.30 3.37
N GLU A 128 -15.91 -14.38 2.09
CA GLU A 128 -15.45 -15.61 1.47
C GLU A 128 -14.21 -16.17 2.17
N ALA A 129 -13.20 -15.32 2.43
CA ALA A 129 -11.99 -15.72 3.13
C ALA A 129 -12.20 -16.07 4.61
N SER A 130 -13.28 -15.56 5.22
CA SER A 130 -13.61 -15.81 6.64
C SER A 130 -14.38 -17.12 6.87
N LYS A 131 -14.74 -17.87 5.82
CA LYS A 131 -15.49 -19.13 5.99
C LYS A 131 -14.75 -20.16 6.86
N ASP A 132 -13.42 -20.11 6.85
CA ASP A 132 -12.57 -21.04 7.61
C ASP A 132 -12.01 -20.45 8.92
N HIS A 133 -12.06 -19.13 9.12
CA HIS A 133 -11.45 -18.43 10.26
C HIS A 133 -12.25 -17.19 10.66
N SER A 134 -12.29 -16.86 11.96
CA SER A 134 -12.92 -15.64 12.47
C SER A 134 -12.11 -14.37 12.13
N LEU A 135 -11.95 -14.04 10.84
CA LEU A 135 -11.31 -12.81 10.36
C LEU A 135 -12.23 -11.58 10.53
N SER A 136 -13.52 -11.78 10.78
CA SER A 136 -14.52 -10.72 10.89
C SER A 136 -14.24 -9.71 12.03
N ASP A 137 -13.56 -10.15 13.09
CA ASP A 137 -13.18 -9.29 14.21
C ASP A 137 -11.85 -8.54 13.96
N LEU A 138 -11.04 -9.03 13.01
CA LEU A 138 -9.73 -8.48 12.68
C LEU A 138 -9.81 -7.44 11.55
N ILE A 139 -10.63 -7.72 10.54
CA ILE A 139 -10.71 -6.95 9.31
C ILE A 139 -11.94 -6.05 9.35
N HIS A 140 -11.73 -4.77 9.10
CA HIS A 140 -12.79 -3.80 8.94
C HIS A 140 -12.71 -3.16 7.57
N VAL A 141 -13.87 -2.87 6.99
CA VAL A 141 -13.96 -2.18 5.70
C VAL A 141 -14.60 -0.82 5.93
N ARG A 142 -13.98 0.25 5.42
CA ARG A 142 -14.51 1.62 5.46
C ARG A 142 -14.29 2.34 4.13
N PRO A 143 -15.23 3.21 3.72
CA PRO A 143 -15.01 4.07 2.56
C PRO A 143 -13.92 5.11 2.86
N LEU A 144 -12.97 5.29 1.95
CA LEU A 144 -11.97 6.36 1.94
C LEU A 144 -11.68 6.72 0.48
N ALA A 145 -12.27 7.83 0.02
CA ALA A 145 -11.87 8.44 -1.24
C ALA A 145 -10.64 9.32 -0.98
N TRP A 146 -9.58 9.17 -1.77
CA TRP A 146 -8.36 9.93 -1.52
C TRP A 146 -8.62 11.44 -1.61
N GLY A 147 -7.99 12.20 -0.72
CA GLY A 147 -8.17 13.65 -0.58
C GLY A 147 -9.48 14.07 0.10
N ASN A 148 -10.34 13.12 0.48
CA ASN A 148 -11.57 13.41 1.20
C ASN A 148 -11.31 13.48 2.72
N THR A 149 -11.15 14.70 3.22
CA THR A 149 -10.91 14.95 4.65
C THR A 149 -12.06 14.46 5.54
N GLU A 150 -13.31 14.48 5.07
CA GLU A 150 -14.45 13.96 5.84
C GLU A 150 -14.32 12.44 6.09
N HIS A 151 -13.83 11.68 5.11
CA HIS A 151 -13.61 10.25 5.27
C HIS A 151 -12.48 9.98 6.28
N VAL A 152 -11.40 10.76 6.24
CA VAL A 152 -10.30 10.69 7.22
C VAL A 152 -10.78 11.07 8.61
N ASP A 153 -11.59 12.11 8.75
CA ASP A 153 -12.15 12.56 10.04
C ASP A 153 -13.09 11.52 10.67
N ARG A 154 -13.84 10.77 9.86
CA ARG A 154 -14.64 9.63 10.36
C ARG A 154 -13.75 8.53 10.92
N ILE A 155 -12.66 8.17 10.24
CA ILE A 155 -11.67 7.19 10.75
C ILE A 155 -11.04 7.69 12.05
N LYS A 156 -10.65 8.96 12.10
CA LYS A 156 -10.14 9.61 13.32
C LYS A 156 -11.15 9.59 14.45
N SER A 157 -12.43 9.85 14.15
CA SER A 157 -13.50 9.82 15.15
C SER A 157 -13.73 8.42 15.70
N ASP A 158 -13.69 7.39 14.84
CA ASP A 158 -13.77 5.98 15.24
C ASP A 158 -12.60 5.58 16.18
N LEU A 159 -11.40 6.15 15.97
CA LEU A 159 -10.22 5.96 16.83
C LEU A 159 -10.32 6.68 18.19
N ILE A 160 -10.83 7.91 18.23
CA ILE A 160 -10.85 8.74 19.45
C ILE A 160 -12.10 8.50 20.30
N HIS A 161 -13.27 8.43 19.67
CA HIS A 161 -14.58 8.42 20.35
C HIS A 161 -15.20 7.03 20.42
N GLY A 162 -14.42 5.98 20.17
CA GLY A 162 -14.91 4.63 19.93
C GLY A 162 -15.90 4.13 20.98
N GLN A 163 -17.16 3.92 20.56
CA GLN A 163 -18.13 3.03 21.22
C GLN A 163 -17.67 1.56 21.19
N LYS A 164 -16.54 1.26 20.51
CA LYS A 164 -15.96 -0.07 20.36
C LYS A 164 -14.51 -0.08 20.86
N PRO A 165 -14.19 -0.83 21.94
CA PRO A 165 -12.92 -0.71 22.67
C PRO A 165 -11.67 -1.12 21.88
N TYR A 166 -11.81 -1.79 20.73
CA TYR A 166 -10.68 -2.27 19.92
C TYR A 166 -10.07 -1.22 18.96
N ILE A 167 -10.69 -0.06 18.77
CA ILE A 167 -10.22 0.98 17.83
C ILE A 167 -9.33 2.06 18.52
N LEU A 168 -9.10 1.98 19.83
CA LEU A 168 -8.46 3.05 20.62
C LEU A 168 -6.95 3.29 20.39
N ALA A 169 -6.27 2.50 19.54
CA ALA A 169 -4.84 2.64 19.29
C ALA A 169 -4.54 3.14 17.86
N PRO A 170 -3.47 3.95 17.69
CA PRO A 170 -3.12 4.50 16.39
C PRO A 170 -2.63 3.42 15.42
N PHE A 171 -2.72 3.71 14.11
CA PHE A 171 -2.12 2.88 13.07
C PHE A 171 -0.60 2.88 13.17
N THR A 172 -0.04 1.74 12.81
CA THR A 172 1.40 1.47 12.76
C THR A 172 1.90 1.37 11.32
N HIS A 173 1.01 1.01 10.39
CA HIS A 173 1.35 0.89 8.97
C HIS A 173 0.24 1.45 8.08
N ILE A 174 0.65 2.09 6.98
CA ILE A 174 -0.20 2.43 5.84
C ILE A 174 0.29 1.57 4.67
N LEU A 175 -0.60 0.82 4.02
CA LEU A 175 -0.28 0.05 2.83
C LEU A 175 -0.85 0.75 1.59
N CYS A 176 -0.03 0.87 0.56
CA CYS A 176 -0.38 1.39 -0.75
C CYS A 176 0.04 0.37 -1.81
N SER A 177 -0.91 -0.31 -2.44
CA SER A 177 -0.60 -1.29 -3.48
C SER A 177 -0.95 -0.79 -4.87
N ASP A 178 0.07 -0.36 -5.61
CA ASP A 178 0.00 0.04 -7.02
C ASP A 178 -0.94 1.24 -7.30
N LEU A 179 -0.89 2.24 -6.43
CA LEU A 179 -1.84 3.37 -6.43
C LEU A 179 -1.41 4.59 -7.27
N ILE A 180 -0.25 4.52 -7.90
CA ILE A 180 0.41 5.65 -8.57
C ILE A 180 0.26 5.44 -10.08
N TYR A 181 -0.89 5.84 -10.63
CA TYR A 181 -1.25 5.53 -12.03
C TYR A 181 -1.98 6.66 -12.79
N PHE A 182 -2.83 7.46 -12.13
CA PHE A 182 -3.50 8.61 -12.76
C PHE A 182 -3.01 9.94 -12.17
N PRO A 183 -2.51 10.89 -13.01
CA PRO A 183 -2.01 12.19 -12.55
C PRO A 183 -2.95 12.96 -11.62
N GLU A 184 -4.25 12.95 -11.92
CA GLU A 184 -5.28 13.63 -11.13
C GLU A 184 -5.50 13.02 -9.73
N LEU A 185 -5.03 11.79 -9.49
CA LEU A 185 -5.15 11.11 -8.20
C LEU A 185 -3.90 11.25 -7.32
N LEU A 186 -2.77 11.73 -7.87
CA LEU A 186 -1.49 11.77 -7.17
C LEU A 186 -1.51 12.70 -5.95
N ALA A 187 -2.05 13.91 -6.10
CA ALA A 187 -2.19 14.87 -4.99
C ALA A 187 -3.18 14.38 -3.93
N PRO A 188 -4.41 13.95 -4.29
CA PRO A 188 -5.35 13.37 -3.32
C PRO A 188 -4.76 12.19 -2.55
N LEU A 189 -4.02 11.30 -3.22
CA LEU A 189 -3.33 10.16 -2.58
C LEU A 189 -2.28 10.67 -1.59
N LEU A 190 -1.38 11.55 -2.03
CA LEU A 190 -0.32 12.10 -1.17
C LEU A 190 -0.91 12.81 0.06
N ARG A 191 -1.95 13.63 -0.13
CA ARG A 191 -2.69 14.30 0.95
C ARG A 191 -3.20 13.30 1.98
N THR A 192 -3.83 12.22 1.51
CA THR A 192 -4.37 11.16 2.37
C THR A 192 -3.28 10.49 3.20
N ILE A 193 -2.17 10.09 2.57
CA ILE A 193 -1.04 9.46 3.27
C ILE A 193 -0.48 10.44 4.33
N ILE A 194 -0.35 11.72 3.98
CA ILE A 194 0.10 12.75 4.91
C ILE A 194 -0.85 12.85 6.11
N GLU A 195 -2.16 13.02 5.88
CA GLU A 195 -3.15 13.18 6.94
C GLU A 195 -3.23 11.95 7.85
N LEU A 196 -3.20 10.75 7.28
CA LEU A 196 -3.19 9.49 8.03
C LEU A 196 -1.91 9.29 8.84
N SER A 197 -0.80 9.92 8.45
CA SER A 197 0.48 9.90 9.19
C SER A 197 0.53 10.87 10.37
N LEU A 198 -0.54 11.64 10.63
CA LEU A 198 -0.62 12.57 11.76
C LEU A 198 -1.20 11.90 13.02
N HIS A 199 -0.81 12.43 14.18
CA HIS A 199 -1.45 12.08 15.46
C HIS A 199 -2.89 12.63 15.52
N PRO A 200 -3.87 11.91 16.10
CA PRO A 200 -3.77 10.61 16.77
C PRO A 200 -4.00 9.40 15.85
N ILE A 201 -4.07 9.60 14.53
CA ILE A 201 -4.34 8.51 13.58
C ILE A 201 -3.15 7.55 13.52
N ALA A 202 -1.94 8.09 13.43
CA ALA A 202 -0.70 7.35 13.34
C ALA A 202 0.11 7.40 14.63
N GLY A 203 0.83 6.31 14.91
CA GLY A 203 1.84 6.24 15.94
C GLY A 203 3.11 7.00 15.51
N PRO A 204 4.02 7.32 16.46
CA PRO A 204 5.24 8.09 16.17
C PRO A 204 6.22 7.36 15.23
N LYS A 205 6.01 6.07 14.99
CA LYS A 205 6.83 5.21 14.11
C LYS A 205 6.02 4.64 12.95
N ILE A 206 4.98 5.35 12.50
CA ILE A 206 4.19 4.92 11.34
C ILE A 206 5.10 4.63 10.15
N GLN A 207 4.93 3.44 9.57
CA GLN A 207 5.58 3.06 8.32
C GLN A 207 4.56 3.12 7.18
N VAL A 208 4.98 3.63 6.03
CA VAL A 208 4.20 3.60 4.79
C VAL A 208 4.88 2.62 3.86
N LEU A 209 4.18 1.55 3.48
CA LEU A 209 4.68 0.56 2.53
C LEU A 209 4.00 0.80 1.18
N VAL A 210 4.81 1.03 0.15
CA VAL A 210 4.31 1.33 -1.19
C VAL A 210 4.87 0.31 -2.17
N SER A 211 4.01 -0.54 -2.73
CA SER A 211 4.39 -1.34 -3.90
C SER A 211 3.97 -0.63 -5.17
N TYR A 212 4.84 -0.66 -6.17
CA TYR A 212 4.69 0.19 -7.34
C TYR A 212 5.30 -0.46 -8.58
N LYS A 213 4.54 -0.43 -9.68
CA LYS A 213 5.04 -0.77 -11.02
C LYS A 213 5.05 0.49 -11.88
N ILE A 214 6.22 0.81 -12.44
CA ILE A 214 6.34 1.94 -13.38
C ILE A 214 5.54 1.62 -14.65
N ARG A 215 4.62 2.50 -15.02
CA ARG A 215 3.88 2.43 -16.31
C ARG A 215 4.18 3.63 -17.17
N SER A 216 4.27 4.81 -16.56
CA SER A 216 4.58 6.06 -17.24
C SER A 216 5.36 6.97 -16.31
N LEU A 217 6.68 6.79 -16.30
CA LEU A 217 7.59 7.52 -15.42
C LEU A 217 7.32 9.04 -15.41
N SER A 218 7.14 9.66 -16.57
CA SER A 218 6.88 11.10 -16.68
C SER A 218 5.57 11.56 -16.03
N LYS A 219 4.56 10.69 -15.94
CA LYS A 219 3.30 10.96 -15.25
C LYS A 219 3.37 10.68 -13.76
N GLU A 220 4.25 9.77 -13.34
CA GLU A 220 4.33 9.22 -11.99
C GLU A 220 5.39 9.92 -11.13
N SER A 221 6.50 10.39 -11.73
CA SER A 221 7.59 11.11 -11.05
C SER A 221 7.14 12.29 -10.18
N PRO A 222 6.14 13.12 -10.56
CA PRO A 222 5.68 14.21 -9.69
C PRO A 222 5.20 13.74 -8.32
N PHE A 223 4.61 12.54 -8.22
CA PHE A 223 4.24 11.97 -6.93
C PHE A 223 5.47 11.70 -6.07
N TRP A 224 6.51 11.07 -6.64
CA TRP A 224 7.71 10.71 -5.91
C TRP A 224 8.52 11.92 -5.46
N GLY A 225 8.65 12.92 -6.33
CA GLY A 225 9.31 14.18 -6.01
C GLY A 225 8.63 14.91 -4.85
N ALA A 226 7.29 14.92 -4.81
CA ALA A 226 6.54 15.47 -3.69
C ALA A 226 6.61 14.57 -2.45
N PHE A 227 6.45 13.25 -2.60
CA PHE A 227 6.46 12.28 -1.52
C PHE A 227 7.78 12.30 -0.74
N GLY A 228 8.93 12.40 -1.42
CA GLY A 228 10.25 12.47 -0.79
C GLY A 228 10.49 13.72 0.05
N LEU A 229 9.77 14.81 -0.21
CA LEU A 229 9.78 15.97 0.67
C LEU A 229 9.16 15.65 2.03
N TRP A 230 8.08 14.86 2.06
CA TRP A 230 7.32 14.58 3.28
C TRP A 230 7.83 13.33 4.02
N PHE A 231 8.39 12.37 3.29
CA PHE A 231 8.78 11.06 3.79
C PHE A 231 10.23 10.73 3.39
N ILE A 232 10.95 10.04 4.28
CA ILE A 232 12.19 9.34 3.93
C ILE A 232 11.78 7.94 3.53
N TYR A 233 12.27 7.44 2.40
CA TYR A 233 11.94 6.10 1.93
C TYR A 233 13.13 5.43 1.27
N GLU A 234 13.15 4.10 1.33
CA GLU A 234 14.20 3.26 0.77
C GLU A 234 13.57 2.05 0.06
N PRO A 235 14.20 1.53 -1.01
CA PRO A 235 13.72 0.32 -1.64
C PRO A 235 13.96 -0.87 -0.70
N VAL A 236 13.00 -1.78 -0.68
CA VAL A 236 13.18 -3.08 -0.03
C VAL A 236 14.20 -3.89 -0.83
N LEU A 237 15.16 -4.49 -0.12
CA LEU A 237 16.12 -5.43 -0.65
C LEU A 237 15.71 -6.86 -0.31
N VAL A 238 16.13 -7.81 -1.14
CA VAL A 238 15.92 -9.25 -0.95
C VAL A 238 17.24 -9.99 -1.09
N ARG A 239 17.37 -11.09 -0.34
CA ARG A 239 18.39 -12.11 -0.59
C ARG A 239 17.80 -13.50 -0.35
N GLU A 240 18.38 -14.50 -0.98
CA GLU A 240 17.95 -15.89 -0.86
C GLU A 240 18.92 -16.71 0.01
N LYS A 241 18.36 -17.60 0.83
CA LYS A 241 19.05 -18.72 1.47
C LYS A 241 19.12 -19.88 0.48
N LEU A 242 20.32 -20.14 0.00
CA LEU A 242 20.58 -21.19 -0.98
C LEU A 242 20.50 -22.59 -0.33
N PRO A 243 20.27 -23.66 -1.11
CA PRO A 243 20.12 -25.02 -0.58
C PRO A 243 21.33 -25.53 0.22
N ASP A 244 22.52 -24.98 -0.04
CA ASP A 244 23.76 -25.29 0.67
C ASP A 244 23.92 -24.54 2.01
N GLY A 245 22.93 -23.70 2.36
CA GLY A 245 22.91 -22.87 3.57
C GLY A 245 23.62 -21.53 3.43
N SER A 246 24.23 -21.22 2.27
CA SER A 246 24.82 -19.92 2.00
C SER A 246 23.77 -18.85 1.67
N LEU A 247 24.15 -17.58 1.72
CA LEU A 247 23.27 -16.44 1.44
C LEU A 247 23.70 -15.77 0.13
N SER A 248 22.74 -15.44 -0.74
CA SER A 248 23.00 -14.60 -1.90
C SER A 248 23.38 -13.17 -1.48
N SER A 249 23.92 -12.39 -2.42
CA SER A 249 24.02 -10.95 -2.24
C SER A 249 22.62 -10.32 -2.13
N TRP A 250 22.56 -9.19 -1.42
CA TRP A 250 21.37 -8.34 -1.43
C TRP A 250 21.16 -7.75 -2.81
N GLN A 251 19.92 -7.76 -3.25
CA GLN A 251 19.49 -7.15 -4.50
C GLN A 251 18.20 -6.36 -4.27
N ARG A 252 17.96 -5.34 -5.08
CA ARG A 252 16.70 -4.59 -5.02
C ARG A 252 15.52 -5.51 -5.31
N TYR A 253 14.58 -5.61 -4.37
CA TYR A 253 13.38 -6.40 -4.60
C TYR A 253 12.50 -5.74 -5.67
N GLY A 254 12.07 -6.54 -6.64
CA GLY A 254 11.31 -6.05 -7.79
C GLY A 254 12.13 -5.89 -9.08
N SER A 255 13.47 -6.03 -9.03
CA SER A 255 14.36 -5.84 -10.19
C SER A 255 14.26 -6.95 -11.24
N ALA A 256 14.06 -8.20 -10.81
CA ALA A 256 14.06 -9.38 -11.67
C ALA A 256 12.76 -9.58 -12.48
N PHE A 257 11.75 -8.73 -12.30
CA PHE A 257 10.44 -8.90 -12.95
C PHE A 257 10.30 -8.08 -14.23
N GLU A 258 9.37 -8.49 -15.08
CA GLU A 258 9.03 -7.75 -16.29
C GLU A 258 8.42 -6.37 -15.96
N GLY A 259 9.20 -5.34 -16.28
CA GLY A 259 8.92 -3.96 -15.94
C GLY A 259 9.43 -3.61 -14.54
N PRO A 260 10.10 -2.45 -14.36
CA PRO A 260 10.69 -2.10 -13.08
C PRO A 260 9.59 -1.93 -12.02
N MET A 261 9.63 -2.81 -11.02
CA MET A 261 8.78 -2.75 -9.84
C MET A 261 9.59 -2.46 -8.59
N PHE A 262 8.94 -1.87 -7.60
CA PHE A 262 9.51 -1.50 -6.32
C PHE A 262 8.56 -1.87 -5.19
N VAL A 263 9.13 -2.21 -4.05
CA VAL A 263 8.49 -2.05 -2.75
C VAL A 263 9.31 -1.03 -1.98
N PHE A 264 8.70 0.04 -1.52
CA PHE A 264 9.33 1.07 -0.70
C PHE A 264 8.84 0.98 0.74
N ALA A 265 9.78 1.06 1.67
CA ALA A 265 9.49 1.30 3.08
C ALA A 265 9.78 2.77 3.38
N ALA A 266 8.77 3.49 3.86
CA ALA A 266 8.85 4.92 4.11
C ALA A 266 8.47 5.26 5.55
N ARG A 267 9.06 6.34 6.07
CA ARG A 267 8.76 6.92 7.37
C ARG A 267 8.56 8.41 7.23
N ARG A 268 7.66 8.96 8.03
CA ARG A 268 7.41 10.40 8.08
C ARG A 268 8.69 11.12 8.52
N ARG A 269 9.07 12.19 7.80
CA ARG A 269 10.13 13.10 8.27
C ARG A 269 9.64 13.80 9.55
N PRO A 270 10.38 13.76 10.67
CA PRO A 270 9.95 14.41 11.90
C PRO A 270 9.63 15.90 11.71
N GLU A 271 10.46 16.62 10.95
CA GLU A 271 10.28 18.03 10.63
C GLU A 271 9.03 18.30 9.79
N SER A 272 8.56 17.32 9.00
CA SER A 272 7.40 17.50 8.12
C SER A 272 6.06 17.37 8.84
N LEU A 273 6.06 17.05 10.13
CA LEU A 273 4.86 17.08 10.98
C LEU A 273 4.39 18.49 11.31
N GLU A 274 5.30 19.47 11.25
CA GLU A 274 5.00 20.88 11.56
C GLU A 274 4.69 21.72 10.31
N TRP A 275 4.84 21.14 9.11
CA TRP A 275 4.66 21.86 7.86
C TRP A 275 3.18 22.02 7.52
N VAL A 276 2.88 23.14 6.86
CA VAL A 276 1.54 23.40 6.31
C VAL A 276 1.33 22.50 5.10
N ILE A 277 0.24 21.73 5.12
CA ILE A 277 -0.21 20.93 3.97
C ILE A 277 -1.04 21.87 3.07
N PRO A 278 -0.61 22.17 1.83
CA PRO A 278 -1.36 23.07 0.95
C PRO A 278 -2.75 22.52 0.65
N SER A 279 -3.78 23.37 0.65
CA SER A 279 -5.15 22.97 0.31
C SER A 279 -5.36 22.74 -1.19
N ASP A 280 -4.58 23.42 -2.05
CA ASP A 280 -4.59 23.20 -3.50
C ASP A 280 -3.71 21.99 -3.85
N ASP A 281 -4.23 21.11 -4.70
CA ASP A 281 -3.58 19.87 -5.08
C ASP A 281 -2.34 20.09 -5.98
N ARG A 282 -2.33 21.14 -6.81
CA ARG A 282 -1.16 21.47 -7.62
C ARG A 282 -0.04 22.02 -6.75
N ASP A 283 -0.39 22.84 -5.76
CA ASP A 283 0.59 23.36 -4.80
C ASP A 283 1.21 22.22 -3.98
N LEU A 284 0.41 21.26 -3.51
CA LEU A 284 0.90 20.11 -2.77
C LEU A 284 1.87 19.26 -3.61
N LEU A 285 1.52 18.92 -4.85
CA LEU A 285 2.41 18.17 -5.75
C LEU A 285 3.63 18.96 -6.20
N SER A 286 3.56 20.29 -6.22
CA SER A 286 4.70 21.15 -6.56
C SER A 286 5.61 21.43 -5.35
N GLY A 287 5.35 20.80 -4.19
CA GLY A 287 6.19 20.89 -3.00
C GLY A 287 6.04 22.16 -2.17
N PHE A 288 4.96 22.93 -2.37
CA PHE A 288 4.68 24.09 -1.50
C PHE A 288 4.41 23.62 -0.06
N GLY A 289 4.78 24.46 0.91
CA GLY A 289 4.65 24.15 2.34
C GLY A 289 5.80 23.29 2.88
N ALA A 290 6.44 22.48 2.03
CA ALA A 290 7.60 21.69 2.43
C ALA A 290 8.76 22.58 2.90
N HIS A 291 9.47 22.11 3.93
CA HIS A 291 10.48 22.87 4.67
C HIS A 291 9.99 24.23 5.18
N GLY A 292 8.69 24.38 5.44
CA GLY A 292 8.09 25.61 5.96
C GLY A 292 8.08 26.78 4.98
N THR A 293 8.21 26.54 3.67
CA THR A 293 8.30 27.59 2.66
C THR A 293 7.28 27.41 1.53
N MET A 294 6.68 28.51 1.09
CA MET A 294 5.70 28.53 0.00
C MET A 294 6.37 28.79 -1.35
N CYS A 295 7.36 27.98 -1.69
CA CYS A 295 7.98 27.98 -3.01
C CYS A 295 8.07 26.55 -3.57
N PRO A 296 8.02 26.36 -4.90
CA PRO A 296 8.09 25.04 -5.50
C PRO A 296 9.40 24.33 -5.13
N LYS A 297 9.32 23.01 -4.94
CA LYS A 297 10.47 22.14 -4.71
C LYS A 297 10.10 20.67 -4.95
N SER A 298 11.12 19.85 -5.13
CA SER A 298 11.01 18.41 -5.35
C SER A 298 12.19 17.73 -4.69
N ASP A 299 11.98 16.53 -4.19
CA ASP A 299 13.04 15.60 -3.80
C ASP A 299 13.52 14.82 -5.03
N ASP A 300 14.78 14.33 -5.01
CA ASP A 300 15.45 13.60 -6.10
C ASP A 300 15.80 12.14 -5.73
N THR A 301 15.29 11.64 -4.60
CA THR A 301 15.55 10.27 -4.12
C THR A 301 15.12 9.23 -5.15
N PHE A 302 13.96 9.41 -5.79
CA PHE A 302 13.45 8.41 -6.73
C PHE A 302 14.32 8.32 -7.99
N GLU A 303 14.73 9.46 -8.55
CA GLU A 303 15.64 9.57 -9.69
C GLU A 303 16.99 8.90 -9.36
N THR A 304 17.51 9.14 -8.16
CA THR A 304 18.74 8.51 -7.68
C THR A 304 18.61 6.99 -7.62
N LEU A 305 17.50 6.47 -7.09
CA LEU A 305 17.23 5.03 -7.00
C LEU A 305 17.04 4.38 -8.38
N LEU A 306 16.47 5.10 -9.35
CA LEU A 306 16.36 4.63 -10.73
C LEU A 306 17.73 4.49 -11.39
N LEU A 307 18.65 5.46 -11.17
CA LEU A 307 20.00 5.41 -11.71
C LEU A 307 20.82 4.26 -11.11
N MET A 308 20.76 4.09 -9.78
CA MET A 308 21.45 2.97 -9.11
C MET A 308 20.98 1.59 -9.61
N SER A 309 19.71 1.50 -10.04
CA SER A 309 19.15 0.25 -10.55
C SER A 309 19.63 -0.12 -11.97
N LEU A 310 20.23 0.82 -12.71
CA LEU A 310 20.78 0.57 -14.04
C LEU A 310 22.19 -0.04 -13.95
N ASP A 311 22.97 0.37 -12.95
CA ASP A 311 24.35 -0.12 -12.75
C ASP A 311 24.40 -1.59 -12.33
N ASP A 312 23.33 -2.13 -11.71
CA ASP A 312 23.20 -3.54 -11.35
C ASP A 312 22.91 -4.48 -12.56
N THR A 313 22.76 -3.93 -13.77
CA THR A 313 22.43 -4.69 -14.99
C THR A 313 23.57 -4.83 -16.00
N GLU A 314 24.79 -4.39 -15.67
CA GLU A 314 26.03 -4.64 -16.43
C GLU A 314 26.87 -5.79 -15.82
#